data_AF-J9GKL9-F1
#
_entry.id   AF-J9GKL9-F1
#
_cell.length_a   1.000
_cell.length_b   1.000
_cell.length_c   1.000
_cell.angle_alpha   90.00
_cell.angle_beta   90.00
_cell.angle_gamma   90.00
#
_symmetry.space_group_name_H-M   'P 1'
#
loop_
_entity.id
_entity.type
_entity.pdbx_description
1 polymer ?
#
loop_
_entity_poly.entity_id
_entity_poly.type
_entity_poly.pdbx_seq_one_letter_code
_entity_poly.pdbx_strand_id
1 'polypeptide(L)'
;MGMSLDDFERCTPIEFEAAFRSWEQNHCQDDWERARFLACCMLQPYSKKALKTEDVCRFPWDIRNSQVAAPAEESTWERFEELVRRLEKDQ
;
A
#
# COMPACT_ATOMS: atom_id res chain seq x y z
N MET A 1 -4.84 9.31 -3.40
CA MET A 1 -4.01 8.50 -4.33
C MET A 1 -2.75 9.21 -4.80
N GLY A 2 -2.77 10.54 -5.02
CA GLY A 2 -1.57 11.26 -5.48
C GLY A 2 -1.24 11.06 -6.97
N MET A 3 -2.17 10.48 -7.74
CA MET A 3 -2.08 10.30 -9.19
C MET A 3 -2.28 11.66 -9.90
N SER A 4 -1.51 11.92 -10.96
CA SER A 4 -1.69 13.10 -11.80
C SER A 4 -2.93 12.97 -12.69
N LEU A 5 -3.41 14.09 -13.25
CA LEU A 5 -4.54 14.06 -14.17
C LEU A 5 -4.18 13.30 -15.48
N ASP A 6 -2.97 13.48 -15.98
CA ASP A 6 -2.47 12.80 -17.19
C ASP A 6 -2.41 11.27 -16.99
N ASP A 7 -1.92 10.83 -15.83
CA ASP A 7 -1.90 9.40 -15.50
C ASP A 7 -3.31 8.81 -15.42
N PHE A 8 -4.25 9.56 -14.83
CA PHE A 8 -5.64 9.13 -14.72
C PHE A 8 -6.32 9.00 -16.09
N GLU A 9 -6.14 9.98 -16.98
CA GLU A 9 -6.72 9.96 -18.32
C GLU A 9 -6.15 8.85 -19.21
N ARG A 10 -4.92 8.41 -18.93
CA ARG A 10 -4.24 7.33 -19.66
C ARG A 10 -4.48 5.94 -19.06
N CYS A 11 -5.02 5.83 -17.84
CA CYS A 11 -5.35 4.56 -17.21
C CYS A 11 -6.58 3.91 -17.87
N THR A 12 -6.49 2.60 -18.09
CA THR A 12 -7.68 1.79 -18.30
C THR A 12 -8.49 1.66 -16.99
N PRO A 13 -9.81 1.41 -17.05
CA PRO A 13 -10.62 1.22 -15.85
C PRO A 13 -10.08 0.15 -14.89
N ILE A 14 -9.48 -0.92 -15.42
CA ILE A 14 -8.90 -2.03 -14.65
C ILE A 14 -7.64 -1.57 -13.91
N GLU A 15 -6.77 -0.80 -14.57
CA GLU A 15 -5.56 -0.25 -13.95
C GLU A 15 -5.89 0.76 -12.87
N PHE A 16 -6.87 1.62 -13.11
CA PHE A 16 -7.34 2.56 -12.09
C PHE A 16 -7.91 1.82 -10.88
N GLU A 17 -8.72 0.77 -11.08
CA GLU A 17 -9.25 -0.03 -9.98
C GLU A 17 -8.13 -0.67 -9.15
N ALA A 18 -7.11 -1.23 -9.81
CA ALA A 18 -5.96 -1.81 -9.12
C ALA A 18 -5.18 -0.77 -8.30
N ALA A 19 -4.90 0.40 -8.88
CA ALA A 19 -4.25 1.52 -8.19
C ALA A 19 -5.10 2.02 -7.00
N PHE A 20 -6.42 2.11 -7.19
CA PHE A 20 -7.37 2.52 -6.16
C PHE A 20 -7.38 1.56 -4.98
N ARG A 21 -7.51 0.26 -5.23
CA ARG A 21 -7.50 -0.74 -4.15
C ARG A 21 -6.19 -0.72 -3.37
N SER A 22 -5.06 -0.60 -4.05
CA SER A 22 -3.76 -0.47 -3.40
C SER A 22 -3.68 0.78 -2.52
N TRP A 23 -4.11 1.92 -3.06
CA TRP A 23 -4.13 3.17 -2.31
C TRP A 23 -5.07 3.12 -1.10
N GLU A 24 -6.30 2.64 -1.28
CA GLU A 24 -7.31 2.53 -0.21
C GLU A 24 -6.82 1.62 0.92
N GLN A 25 -6.22 0.48 0.55
CA GLN A 25 -5.64 -0.44 1.51
C GLN A 25 -4.50 0.19 2.31
N ASN A 26 -3.62 0.98 1.69
CA ASN A 26 -2.54 1.67 2.40
C ASN A 26 -3.05 2.84 3.23
N HIS A 27 -4.00 3.62 2.70
CA HIS A 27 -4.53 4.79 3.39
C HIS A 27 -5.29 4.42 4.66
N CYS A 28 -6.10 3.35 4.62
CA CYS A 28 -6.74 2.83 5.82
C CYS A 28 -5.70 2.38 6.86
N GLN A 29 -4.61 1.73 6.43
CA GLN A 29 -3.55 1.29 7.34
C GLN A 29 -2.86 2.47 8.02
N ASP A 30 -2.54 3.53 7.27
CA ASP A 30 -1.85 4.72 7.78
C ASP A 30 -2.61 5.39 8.94
N ASP A 31 -3.92 5.51 8.84
CA ASP A 31 -4.73 6.13 9.90
C ASP A 31 -4.72 5.29 11.19
N TRP A 32 -4.79 3.97 11.06
CA TRP A 32 -4.67 3.05 12.19
C TRP A 32 -3.27 3.06 12.80
N GLU A 33 -2.22 3.17 11.98
CA GLU A 33 -0.84 3.30 12.47
C GLU A 33 -0.60 4.60 13.23
N ARG A 34 -1.12 5.72 12.71
CA ARG A 34 -1.04 7.02 13.40
C ARG A 34 -1.76 6.99 14.74
N ALA A 35 -2.95 6.41 14.79
CA ALA A 35 -3.70 6.24 16.03
C ALA A 35 -2.95 5.33 17.03
N ARG A 36 -2.41 4.20 16.56
CA ARG A 36 -1.61 3.26 17.35
C ARG A 36 -0.35 3.93 17.93
N PHE A 37 0.34 4.73 17.13
CA PHE A 37 1.51 5.49 17.57
C PHE A 37 1.16 6.49 18.67
N LEU A 38 0.10 7.29 18.48
CA LEU A 38 -0.35 8.25 19.50
C LEU A 38 -0.74 7.56 20.80
N ALA A 39 -1.48 6.45 20.72
CA ALA A 39 -1.82 5.64 21.88
C ALA A 39 -0.57 5.11 22.60
N CYS A 40 0.44 4.63 21.85
CA CYS A 40 1.72 4.20 22.41
C CYS A 40 2.41 5.34 23.19
N CYS A 41 2.48 6.55 22.61
CA CYS A 41 3.04 7.72 23.30
C CYS A 41 2.29 8.08 24.58
N MET A 42 0.96 7.98 24.58
CA MET A 42 0.13 8.26 25.75
C MET A 42 0.29 7.21 26.86
N LEU A 43 0.50 5.94 26.49
CA LEU A 43 0.67 4.83 27.44
C LEU A 43 2.10 4.69 27.97
N GLN A 44 3.10 5.17 27.22
CA GLN A 44 4.52 5.04 27.56
C GLN A 44 4.87 5.45 29.01
N PRO A 45 4.36 6.57 29.58
CA PRO A 45 4.67 6.97 30.95
C PRO A 45 4.17 5.99 32.03
N TYR A 46 3.18 5.17 31.70
CA TYR A 46 2.56 4.21 32.62
C TYR A 46 3.13 2.79 32.48
N SER A 47 4.04 2.58 31.52
CA SER A 47 4.68 1.30 31.29
C SER A 47 6.04 1.22 31.97
N LYS A 48 6.34 0.04 32.56
CA LYS A 48 7.67 -0.26 33.10
C LYS A 48 8.70 -0.59 32.01
N LYS A 49 8.24 -0.88 30.79
CA LYS A 49 9.06 -1.25 29.63
C LYS A 49 8.82 -0.26 28.51
N ALA A 50 9.81 -0.07 27.65
CA ALA A 50 9.58 0.67 26.41
C ALA A 50 8.54 -0.08 25.56
N LEU A 51 7.38 0.52 25.35
CA LEU A 51 6.33 -0.04 24.52
C LEU A 51 6.70 0.10 23.05
N LYS A 52 6.44 -0.95 22.28
CA LYS A 52 6.36 -0.87 20.84
C LYS A 52 4.92 -0.62 20.41
N THR A 53 4.74 -0.10 19.21
CA THR A 53 3.43 0.08 18.60
C THR A 53 2.62 -1.22 18.58
N GLU A 54 3.26 -2.35 18.32
CA GLU A 54 2.61 -3.67 18.26
C GLU A 54 2.21 -4.23 19.64
N ASP A 55 2.72 -3.64 20.73
CA ASP A 55 2.31 -4.00 22.10
C ASP A 55 0.96 -3.34 22.47
N VAL A 56 0.59 -2.24 21.80
CA VAL A 56 -0.69 -1.54 22.00
C VAL A 56 -1.82 -2.22 21.24
N CYS A 57 -1.61 -2.48 19.95
CA CYS A 57 -2.57 -3.16 19.09
C CYS A 57 -1.83 -3.91 17.98
N ARG A 58 -2.26 -5.12 17.67
CA ARG A 58 -1.73 -5.92 16.55
C ARG A 58 -2.72 -5.93 15.40
N PHE A 59 -2.24 -5.59 14.21
CA PHE A 59 -3.04 -5.57 13.00
C PHE A 59 -2.69 -6.76 12.09
N PRO A 60 -3.60 -7.16 11.19
CA PRO A 60 -3.35 -8.26 10.26
C PRO A 60 -2.12 -8.06 9.37
N TRP A 61 -1.73 -6.79 9.12
CA TRP A 61 -0.60 -6.44 8.26
C TRP A 61 0.76 -6.46 8.95
N ASP A 62 0.82 -6.53 10.28
CA ASP A 62 2.09 -6.70 11.01
C ASP A 62 2.75 -8.05 10.67
N ILE A 63 1.96 -9.05 10.29
CA ILE A 63 2.44 -10.37 9.88
C ILE A 63 3.19 -10.29 8.53
N ARG A 64 2.78 -9.36 7.64
CA ARG A 64 3.33 -9.20 6.29
C ARG A 64 4.78 -8.68 6.31
N ASN A 65 5.15 -7.88 7.31
CA ASN A 65 6.51 -7.34 7.44
C ASN A 65 7.59 -8.39 7.78
N SER A 66 7.20 -9.59 8.21
CA SER A 66 8.16 -10.69 8.45
C SER A 66 8.60 -11.40 7.16
N GLN A 67 7.90 -11.19 6.06
CA GLN A 67 8.21 -11.71 4.74
C GLN A 67 8.43 -10.52 3.82
N VAL A 68 9.66 -10.01 3.76
CA VAL A 68 10.04 -8.92 2.85
C VAL A 68 9.70 -9.37 1.42
N ALA A 69 8.56 -8.92 0.91
CA ALA A 69 8.21 -9.07 -0.49
C ALA A 69 9.28 -8.30 -1.28
N ALA A 70 9.92 -8.98 -2.22
CA ALA A 70 10.84 -8.35 -3.16
C ALA A 70 10.18 -7.10 -3.75
N PRO A 71 10.93 -6.00 -3.97
CA PRO A 71 10.36 -4.81 -4.59
C PRO A 71 9.68 -5.23 -5.90
N ALA A 72 8.40 -4.92 -6.03
CA ALA A 72 7.67 -5.14 -7.27
C ALA A 72 8.43 -4.40 -8.37
N GLU A 73 8.84 -5.12 -9.41
CA GLU A 73 9.52 -4.53 -10.57
C GLU A 73 8.66 -3.37 -11.11
N GLU A 74 9.27 -2.19 -11.25
CA GLU A 74 8.61 -1.01 -11.80
C GLU A 74 8.05 -1.34 -13.19
N SER A 75 6.77 -1.05 -13.38
CA SER A 75 6.08 -1.23 -14.66
C SER A 75 6.60 -0.18 -15.66
N THR A 76 7.60 -0.54 -16.45
CA THR A 76 8.12 0.32 -17.53
C THR A 76 7.12 0.45 -18.68
N TRP A 77 7.16 1.59 -19.37
CA TRP A 77 6.32 1.87 -20.56
C TRP A 77 6.46 0.78 -21.65
N GLU A 78 7.65 0.21 -21.78
CA GLU A 78 7.94 -0.91 -22.69
C GLU A 78 7.12 -2.17 -22.37
N ARG A 79 6.88 -2.45 -21.08
CA ARG A 79 6.07 -3.59 -20.63
C ARG A 79 4.58 -3.38 -20.91
N PHE A 80 4.12 -2.13 -20.85
CA PHE A 80 2.75 -1.77 -21.23
C PHE A 80 2.52 -1.95 -22.73
N GLU A 81 3.44 -1.46 -23.58
CA GLU A 81 3.35 -1.67 -25.04
C GLU A 81 3.35 -3.16 -25.42
N GLU A 82 4.11 -3.99 -24.71
CA GLU A 82 4.11 -5.43 -24.91
C GLU A 82 2.75 -6.07 -24.59
N LEU A 83 2.11 -5.66 -23.49
CA LEU A 83 0.80 -6.17 -23.08
C LEU A 83 -0.30 -5.79 -24.08
N VAL A 84 -0.29 -4.55 -24.58
CA VAL A 84 -1.22 -4.09 -25.62
C VAL A 84 -1.09 -4.93 -26.89
N ARG A 85 0.15 -5.17 -27.36
CA ARG A 85 0.39 -6.00 -28.56
C ARG A 85 -0.05 -7.46 -28.40
N ARG A 86 0.01 -8.01 -27.18
CA ARG A 86 -0.47 -9.38 -26.90
C ARG A 86 -1.99 -9.44 -26.97
N LEU A 87 -2.69 -8.48 -26.37
CA LEU A 87 -4.15 -8.40 -26.39
C LEU A 87 -4.70 -8.22 -27.81
N GLU A 88 -4.02 -7.44 -28.66
CA GLU A 88 -4.41 -7.26 -30.07
C GLU A 88 -4.19 -8.50 -30.94
N LYS A 89 -3.31 -9.43 -30.53
CA LYS A 89 -3.04 -10.68 -31.26
C LYS A 89 -4.00 -11.81 -30.90
N ASP A 90 -4.60 -11.75 -29.72
CA ASP A 90 -5.54 -12.76 -29.23
C ASP A 90 -7.01 -12.43 -29.59
N GLN A 91 -7.22 -11.42 -30.45
CA GLN A 91 -8.51 -10.96 -30.96
C GLN A 91 -8.65 -11.24 -32.48
#